data_AF-A0A529HJJ0-F1
#
_entry.id   AF-A0A529HJJ0-F1
#
_cell.length_a   1.000
_cell.length_b   1.000
_cell.length_c   1.000
_cell.angle_alpha   90.00
_cell.angle_beta   90.00
_cell.angle_gamma   90.00
#
_symmetry.space_group_name_H-M   'P 1'
#
loop_
_entity.id
_entity.type
_entity.pdbx_description
1 polymer ?
#
loop_
_entity_poly.entity_id
_entity_poly.type
_entity_poly.pdbx_seq_one_letter_code
_entity_poly.pdbx_strand_id
1 'polypeptide(L)'
;GVEEARADNVLQPARLKEIQTLIRRMPVPESVVEAILKLVRSARPGQGIADTDKHVAWGPGPRASQALTLCARARALYDGRLAPSVDDIRALAEPVLQ
;
A
#
# COMPACT_ATOMS: atom_id res chain seq x y z
N GLY A 1 -15.47 -9.19 38.71
CA GLY A 1 -15.13 -10.36 37.89
C GLY A 1 -14.99 -9.87 36.48
N VAL A 2 -13.82 -10.06 35.87
CA VAL A 2 -13.62 -9.74 34.45
C VAL A 2 -13.98 -11.02 33.71
N GLU A 3 -15.13 -11.05 33.05
CA GLU A 3 -15.38 -12.12 32.08
C GLU A 3 -14.38 -11.94 30.94
N GLU A 4 -13.52 -12.92 30.72
CA GLU A 4 -12.62 -12.95 29.57
C GLU A 4 -13.47 -13.01 28.30
N ALA A 5 -13.57 -11.88 27.59
CA ALA A 5 -14.22 -11.82 26.30
C ALA A 5 -13.50 -12.76 25.33
N ARG A 6 -14.21 -13.80 24.87
CA ARG A 6 -13.69 -14.74 23.87
C ARG A 6 -13.96 -14.17 22.48
N ALA A 7 -12.91 -14.03 21.66
CA ALA A 7 -13.05 -13.52 20.31
C ALA A 7 -13.82 -14.51 19.42
N ASP A 8 -14.80 -14.00 18.67
CA ASP A 8 -15.52 -14.77 17.67
C ASP A 8 -14.70 -14.96 16.39
N ASN A 9 -14.79 -16.14 15.80
CA ASN A 9 -14.17 -16.42 14.52
C ASN A 9 -15.05 -15.87 13.38
N VAL A 10 -14.62 -14.76 12.79
CA VAL A 10 -15.30 -14.10 11.66
C VAL A 10 -14.76 -14.52 10.28
N LEU A 11 -13.63 -15.23 10.22
CA LEU A 11 -12.98 -15.57 8.96
C LEU A 11 -12.19 -16.88 9.03
N GLN A 12 -12.51 -17.82 8.14
CA GLN A 12 -11.77 -19.08 8.04
C GLN A 12 -10.41 -18.90 7.37
N PRO A 13 -9.35 -19.63 7.78
CA PRO A 13 -8.02 -19.51 7.19
C PRO A 13 -7.97 -19.76 5.67
N ALA A 14 -8.78 -20.68 5.16
CA ALA A 14 -8.89 -20.94 3.73
C ALA A 14 -9.43 -19.71 2.98
N ARG A 15 -10.48 -19.09 3.53
CA ARG A 15 -11.07 -17.87 2.96
C ARG A 15 -10.10 -16.68 2.97
N LEU A 16 -9.31 -16.54 4.04
CA LEU A 16 -8.25 -15.53 4.09
C LEU A 16 -7.23 -15.69 2.95
N LYS A 17 -6.79 -16.93 2.67
CA LYS A 17 -5.85 -17.22 1.58
C LYS A 17 -6.45 -16.93 0.20
N GLU A 18 -7.74 -17.20 0.01
CA GLU A 18 -8.47 -16.84 -1.22
C GLU A 18 -8.48 -15.32 -1.44
N ILE A 19 -8.83 -14.55 -0.42
CA ILE A 19 -8.83 -13.08 -0.47
C ILE A 19 -7.43 -12.56 -0.80
N GLN A 20 -6.41 -13.07 -0.12
CA GLN A 20 -5.01 -12.72 -0.36
C GLN A 20 -4.56 -13.05 -1.80
N THR A 21 -5.06 -14.15 -2.37
CA THR A 21 -4.77 -14.52 -3.77
C THR A 21 -5.48 -13.59 -4.74
N LEU A 22 -6.73 -13.24 -4.47
CA LEU A 22 -7.51 -12.29 -5.26
C LEU A 22 -6.84 -10.91 -5.32
N ILE A 23 -6.42 -10.38 -4.17
CA ILE A 23 -5.69 -9.11 -4.08
C ILE A 23 -4.47 -9.12 -5.00
N ARG A 24 -3.67 -10.18 -5.01
CA ARG A 24 -2.45 -10.26 -5.84
C ARG A 24 -2.72 -10.32 -7.34
N ARG A 25 -3.90 -10.79 -7.74
CA ARG A 25 -4.33 -10.90 -9.16
C ARG A 25 -5.04 -9.65 -9.67
N MET A 26 -5.47 -8.75 -8.79
CA MET A 26 -6.18 -7.52 -9.17
C MET A 26 -5.31 -6.69 -10.14
N PRO A 27 -5.85 -6.23 -11.29
CA PRO A 27 -5.11 -5.38 -12.20
C PRO A 27 -4.79 -4.03 -11.54
N VAL A 28 -3.70 -3.41 -11.96
CA VAL A 28 -3.30 -2.08 -11.50
C VAL A 28 -3.25 -1.18 -12.71
N PRO A 29 -4.04 -0.09 -12.76
CA PRO A 29 -3.96 0.88 -13.84
C PRO A 29 -2.56 1.49 -13.94
N GLU A 30 -2.13 1.79 -15.16
CA GLU A 30 -0.82 2.42 -15.42
C GLU A 30 -0.64 3.74 -14.65
N SER A 31 -1.72 4.54 -14.55
CA SER A 31 -1.72 5.78 -13.76
C SER A 31 -1.40 5.56 -12.28
N VAL A 32 -1.79 4.42 -11.71
CA VAL A 32 -1.49 4.06 -10.32
C VAL A 32 -0.03 3.61 -10.21
N VAL A 33 0.47 2.83 -11.17
CA VAL A 33 1.88 2.44 -11.22
C VAL A 33 2.78 3.67 -11.29
N GLU A 34 2.48 4.62 -12.18
CA GLU A 34 3.23 5.87 -12.32
C GLU A 34 3.15 6.74 -11.06
N ALA A 35 1.99 6.80 -10.40
CA ALA A 35 1.85 7.52 -9.14
C ALA A 35 2.76 6.93 -8.02
N ILE A 36 2.80 5.59 -7.91
CA ILE A 36 3.68 4.89 -6.96
C ILE A 36 5.15 5.21 -7.27
N LEU A 37 5.55 5.08 -8.54
CA LEU A 37 6.93 5.30 -8.94
C LEU A 37 7.36 6.76 -8.74
N LYS A 38 6.49 7.72 -9.06
CA LYS A 38 6.73 9.15 -8.83
C LYS A 38 6.92 9.44 -7.34
N LEU A 39 6.03 8.93 -6.49
CA LEU A 39 6.12 9.12 -5.03
C LEU A 39 7.42 8.53 -4.48
N VAL A 40 7.71 7.26 -4.76
CA VAL A 40 8.90 6.57 -4.25
C VAL A 40 10.20 7.23 -4.72
N ARG A 41 10.25 7.71 -5.98
CA ARG A 41 11.40 8.48 -6.48
C ARG A 41 11.52 9.82 -5.77
N SER A 42 10.43 10.57 -5.60
CA SER A 42 10.46 11.89 -4.95
C SER A 42 10.93 11.85 -3.48
N ALA A 43 10.80 10.69 -2.83
CA ALA A 43 11.26 10.45 -1.47
C ALA A 43 12.73 10.00 -1.38
N ARG A 44 13.50 10.08 -2.47
CA ARG A 44 14.95 9.76 -2.49
C ARG A 44 15.77 11.03 -2.73
N PRO A 45 16.95 11.15 -2.09
CA PRO A 45 17.88 12.22 -2.42
C PRO A 45 18.49 12.01 -3.82
N GLY A 46 19.00 13.10 -4.38
CA GLY A 46 19.63 13.14 -5.70
C GLY A 46 18.61 13.13 -6.86
N GLN A 47 17.37 13.51 -6.60
CA GLN A 47 16.29 13.56 -7.61
C GLN A 47 15.90 14.99 -8.00
N GLY A 48 16.67 15.99 -7.56
CA GLY A 48 16.46 17.40 -7.92
C GLY A 48 15.36 18.09 -7.10
N ILE A 49 14.94 17.48 -5.99
CA ILE A 49 14.00 18.09 -5.05
C ILE A 49 14.83 18.66 -3.90
N ALA A 50 15.09 19.96 -3.92
CA ALA A 50 16.02 20.62 -3.01
C ALA A 50 15.74 20.32 -1.53
N ASP A 51 14.47 20.25 -1.14
CA ASP A 51 14.08 19.94 0.24
C ASP A 51 14.39 18.49 0.62
N THR A 52 14.06 17.53 -0.26
CA THR A 52 14.43 16.11 -0.10
C THR A 52 15.96 15.95 -0.05
N ASP A 53 16.67 16.56 -0.99
CA ASP A 53 18.13 16.44 -1.11
C ASP A 53 18.86 17.02 0.12
N LYS A 54 18.27 18.05 0.75
CA LYS A 54 18.82 18.68 1.95
C LYS A 54 18.52 17.90 3.22
N HIS A 55 17.35 17.27 3.34
CA HIS A 55 16.86 16.70 4.60
C HIS A 55 16.83 15.16 4.65
N VAL A 56 16.95 14.48 3.51
CA VAL A 56 16.82 13.01 3.41
C VAL A 56 18.16 12.39 3.04
N ALA A 57 18.72 11.55 3.91
CA ALA A 57 20.01 10.88 3.66
C ALA A 57 19.89 9.59 2.84
N TRP A 58 18.75 8.89 2.94
CA TRP A 58 18.41 7.71 2.14
C TRP A 58 16.90 7.65 1.97
N GLY A 59 16.43 7.03 0.88
CA GLY A 59 15.01 6.95 0.56
C GLY A 59 14.48 5.53 0.38
N PRO A 60 13.16 5.40 0.14
CA PRO A 60 12.49 4.12 0.04
C PRO A 60 12.97 3.29 -1.16
N GLY A 61 13.29 2.01 -0.91
CA GLY A 61 13.72 1.05 -1.93
C GLY A 61 12.56 0.40 -2.71
N PRO A 62 12.84 -0.61 -3.55
CA PRO A 62 11.81 -1.34 -4.32
C PRO A 62 10.67 -1.94 -3.47
N ARG A 63 10.96 -2.26 -2.20
CA ARG A 63 9.96 -2.77 -1.24
C ARG A 63 8.81 -1.77 -0.99
N ALA A 64 9.07 -0.46 -1.04
CA ALA A 64 8.02 0.54 -0.88
C ALA A 64 7.04 0.50 -2.06
N SER A 65 7.53 0.39 -3.29
CA SER A 65 6.68 0.25 -4.48
C SER A 65 5.84 -1.04 -4.41
N GLN A 66 6.44 -2.15 -3.95
CA GLN A 66 5.75 -3.42 -3.78
C GLN A 66 4.65 -3.33 -2.70
N ALA A 67 4.95 -2.71 -1.56
CA ALA A 67 4.01 -2.49 -0.47
C ALA A 67 2.84 -1.59 -0.91
N LEU A 68 3.13 -0.44 -1.53
CA LEU A 68 2.11 0.46 -2.08
C LEU A 68 1.20 -0.27 -3.07
N THR A 69 1.76 -1.08 -3.97
CA THR A 69 0.97 -1.85 -4.94
C THR A 69 0.04 -2.84 -4.26
N LEU A 70 0.56 -3.62 -3.31
CA LEU A 70 -0.22 -4.64 -2.60
C LEU A 70 -1.31 -4.01 -1.73
N CYS A 71 -0.97 -2.97 -0.96
CA CYS A 71 -1.89 -2.27 -0.08
C CYS A 71 -2.96 -1.50 -0.87
N ALA A 72 -2.62 -0.89 -2.00
CA ALA A 72 -3.60 -0.21 -2.85
C ALA A 72 -4.66 -1.18 -3.40
N ARG A 73 -4.23 -2.37 -3.84
CA ARG A 73 -5.15 -3.44 -4.26
C ARG A 73 -6.03 -3.94 -3.10
N ALA A 74 -5.45 -4.09 -1.92
CA ALA A 74 -6.20 -4.50 -0.73
C ALA A 74 -7.25 -3.46 -0.34
N ARG A 75 -6.89 -2.18 -0.36
CA ARG A 75 -7.80 -1.06 -0.07
C ARG A 75 -8.91 -0.92 -1.11
N ALA A 76 -8.57 -1.08 -2.39
CA ALA A 76 -9.56 -1.11 -3.46
C ALA A 76 -10.58 -2.23 -3.27
N LEU A 77 -10.10 -3.44 -2.97
CA LEU A 77 -10.99 -4.58 -2.70
C LEU A 77 -11.87 -4.34 -1.46
N TYR A 78 -11.30 -3.77 -0.40
CA TYR A 78 -12.02 -3.42 0.83
C TYR A 78 -13.16 -2.42 0.54
N ASP A 79 -12.93 -1.46 -0.35
CA ASP A 79 -13.93 -0.48 -0.80
C ASP A 79 -14.88 -1.03 -1.89
N GLY A 80 -14.82 -2.32 -2.21
CA GLY A 80 -15.66 -2.96 -3.24
C GLY A 80 -15.28 -2.61 -4.68
N ARG A 81 -14.11 -2.01 -4.92
CA ARG A 81 -13.60 -1.65 -6.25
C ARG A 81 -12.78 -2.78 -6.86
N LEU A 82 -12.84 -2.89 -8.19
CA LEU A 82 -12.12 -3.93 -8.96
C LEU A 82 -10.71 -3.50 -9.41
N ALA A 83 -10.34 -2.24 -9.17
CA ALA A 83 -9.02 -1.71 -9.45
C ALA A 83 -8.68 -0.56 -8.46
N PRO A 84 -7.40 -0.39 -8.10
CA PRO A 84 -6.96 0.74 -7.29
C PRO A 84 -6.99 2.05 -8.08
N SER A 85 -6.92 3.15 -7.33
CA SER A 85 -6.89 4.53 -7.83
C SER A 85 -5.69 5.28 -7.24
N VAL A 86 -5.40 6.48 -7.76
CA VAL A 86 -4.34 7.35 -7.21
C VAL A 86 -4.65 7.78 -5.77
N ASP A 87 -5.93 7.85 -5.39
CA ASP A 87 -6.33 8.19 -4.02
C ASP A 87 -5.96 7.11 -3.00
N ASP A 88 -5.83 5.86 -3.44
CA ASP A 88 -5.26 4.80 -2.61
C ASP A 88 -3.79 5.05 -2.30
N ILE A 89 -3.04 5.56 -3.28
CA ILE A 89 -1.62 5.89 -3.10
C ILE A 89 -1.46 7.06 -2.14
N ARG A 90 -2.32 8.07 -2.24
CA ARG A 90 -2.33 9.21 -1.31
C ARG A 90 -2.63 8.76 0.12
N ALA A 91 -3.65 7.91 0.30
CA ALA A 91 -4.03 7.40 1.62
C ALA A 91 -2.98 6.48 2.25
N LEU A 92 -2.21 5.76 1.42
CA LEU A 92 -1.21 4.79 1.88
C LEU A 92 0.22 5.34 1.90
N ALA A 93 0.44 6.57 1.42
CA ALA A 93 1.78 7.15 1.32
C ALA A 93 2.49 7.20 2.68
N GLU A 94 1.85 7.78 3.69
CA GLU A 94 2.40 7.88 5.04
C GLU A 94 2.64 6.50 5.69
N PRO A 95 1.63 5.62 5.85
CA PRO A 95 1.83 4.35 6.56
C PRO A 95 2.79 3.38 5.87
N VAL A 96 3.08 3.56 4.57
CA VAL A 96 4.07 2.73 3.85
C VAL A 96 5.48 3.34 3.87
N LEU A 97 5.61 4.66 4.04
CA LEU A 97 6.89 5.38 3.95
C LEU A 97 7.44 5.87 5.29
N GLN A 98 6.71 5.70 6.40
CA GLN A 98 7.21 5.92 7.76
C GLN A 98 8.36 4.98 8.13
#